data_AF-A0A653DER8-F1
#
_entry.id   AF-A0A653DER8-F1
#
_cell.length_a   1.000
_cell.length_b   1.000
_cell.length_c   1.000
_cell.angle_alpha   90.00
_cell.angle_beta   90.00
_cell.angle_gamma   90.00
#
_symmetry.space_group_name_H-M   'P 1'
#
loop_
_entity.id
_entity.type
_entity.pdbx_description
1 polymer ?
#
loop_
_entity_poly.entity_id
_entity_poly.type
_entity_poly.pdbx_seq_one_letter_code
_entity_poly.pdbx_strand_id
1 'polypeptide(L)'
;MCILCISWLQENAKKYIKLEEKPKQKEIKEEEYVRYWIYSHHIYSKPKRQEVVHLANELDITGFCMPGKPGIICIEGSSDSCTEWWQTIKSMNWKQIFIKVIERDGQKNGNSFRKFGKLQETVFQNRGPKFNHMDMGEFLKYLEKHEVGYVFKDLFGVEPKSEEK
;
A
#
# COMPACT_ATOMS: atom_id res chain seq x y z
N MET A 1 -27.77 -27.55 23.11
CA MET A 1 -28.63 -26.92 22.09
C MET A 1 -27.79 -26.50 20.87
N CYS A 2 -26.96 -27.40 20.31
CA CYS A 2 -26.11 -27.11 19.12
C CYS A 2 -26.26 -28.15 17.99
N ILE A 3 -26.97 -29.25 18.23
CA ILE A 3 -27.15 -30.34 17.25
C ILE A 3 -28.09 -29.92 16.12
N LEU A 4 -29.11 -29.11 16.42
CA LEU A 4 -30.04 -28.58 15.41
C LEU A 4 -29.37 -27.63 14.41
N CYS A 5 -28.44 -26.79 14.86
CA CYS A 5 -27.73 -25.85 13.97
C CYS A 5 -26.79 -26.60 13.01
N ILE A 6 -26.11 -27.64 13.48
CA ILE A 6 -25.22 -28.46 12.64
C ILE A 6 -26.04 -29.26 11.62
N SER A 7 -27.17 -29.86 12.03
CA SER A 7 -28.07 -30.58 11.12
C SER A 7 -28.62 -29.65 10.04
N TRP A 8 -29.11 -28.46 10.43
CA TRP A 8 -29.63 -27.47 9.48
C TRP A 8 -28.56 -27.02 8.48
N LEU A 9 -27.31 -26.83 8.96
CA LEU A 9 -26.19 -26.48 8.09
C LEU A 9 -25.88 -27.61 7.11
N GLN A 10 -25.85 -28.88 7.54
CA GLN A 10 -25.60 -30.02 6.66
C GLN A 10 -26.71 -30.23 5.62
N GLU A 11 -27.97 -30.03 6.01
CA GLU A 11 -29.12 -30.15 5.12
C GLU A 11 -29.20 -29.02 4.09
N ASN A 12 -28.74 -27.81 4.44
CA ASN A 12 -28.71 -26.67 3.53
C ASN A 12 -27.37 -26.44 2.83
N ALA A 13 -26.29 -27.09 3.26
CA ALA A 13 -24.94 -26.93 2.69
C ALA A 13 -24.91 -27.24 1.19
N LYS A 14 -25.67 -28.25 0.74
CA LYS A 14 -25.76 -28.60 -0.69
C LYS A 14 -26.28 -27.45 -1.57
N LYS A 15 -27.06 -26.51 -1.00
CA LYS A 15 -27.54 -25.30 -1.70
C LYS A 15 -26.45 -24.24 -1.83
N TYR A 16 -25.51 -24.18 -0.88
CA TYR A 16 -24.44 -23.18 -0.83
C TYR A 16 -23.10 -23.68 -1.41
N ILE A 17 -22.91 -25.01 -1.53
CA ILE A 17 -21.73 -25.63 -2.17
C ILE A 17 -21.77 -25.48 -3.71
N LYS A 18 -22.92 -25.11 -4.30
CA LYS A 18 -23.00 -24.64 -5.69
C LYS A 18 -22.53 -23.17 -5.84
N LEU A 19 -21.40 -22.83 -5.24
CA LEU A 19 -20.57 -21.77 -5.78
C LEU A 19 -19.81 -22.44 -6.93
N GLU A 20 -20.34 -22.25 -8.14
CA GLU A 20 -19.63 -22.58 -9.36
C GLU A 20 -18.20 -22.05 -9.25
N GLU A 21 -17.23 -22.96 -9.21
CA GLU A 21 -15.91 -22.67 -9.75
C GLU A 21 -16.13 -22.42 -11.25
N LYS A 22 -16.58 -21.21 -11.59
CA LYS A 22 -16.51 -20.75 -12.97
C LYS A 22 -15.05 -20.88 -13.36
N PRO A 23 -14.72 -21.63 -14.44
CA PRO A 23 -13.36 -21.60 -14.94
C PRO A 23 -13.00 -20.13 -15.12
N LYS A 24 -11.89 -19.68 -14.51
CA LYS A 24 -11.31 -18.36 -14.76
C LYS A 24 -11.00 -18.30 -16.27
N GLN A 25 -12.00 -17.95 -17.08
CA GLN A 25 -11.77 -17.41 -18.39
C GLN A 25 -10.89 -16.19 -18.12
N LYS A 26 -9.64 -16.26 -18.61
CA LYS A 26 -8.80 -15.08 -18.74
C LYS A 26 -9.49 -14.17 -19.76
N GLU A 27 -10.52 -13.47 -19.32
CA GLU A 27 -10.87 -12.20 -19.94
C GLU A 27 -9.57 -11.39 -19.91
N ILE A 28 -9.18 -10.87 -21.07
CA ILE A 28 -8.13 -9.86 -21.17
C ILE A 28 -8.72 -8.61 -20.51
N LYS A 29 -8.73 -8.59 -19.17
CA LYS A 29 -9.04 -7.39 -18.41
C LYS A 29 -7.92 -6.43 -18.70
N GLU A 30 -8.27 -5.25 -19.22
CA GLU A 30 -7.34 -4.13 -19.24
C GLU A 30 -6.83 -3.95 -17.81
N GLU A 31 -5.52 -4.10 -17.65
CA GLU A 31 -4.88 -4.14 -16.35
C GLU A 31 -4.93 -2.73 -15.75
N GLU A 32 -5.87 -2.52 -14.82
CA GLU A 32 -6.01 -1.24 -14.11
C GLU A 32 -4.82 -1.07 -13.17
N TYR A 33 -4.11 0.05 -13.29
CA TYR A 33 -3.03 0.41 -12.39
C TYR A 33 -3.55 1.27 -11.24
N VAL A 34 -3.02 1.01 -10.05
CA VAL A 34 -3.39 1.74 -8.83
C VAL A 34 -2.15 2.14 -8.05
N ARG A 35 -2.26 3.26 -7.33
CA ARG A 35 -1.28 3.70 -6.33
C ARG A 35 -1.94 3.77 -4.97
N TYR A 36 -1.37 3.08 -3.97
CA TYR A 36 -1.82 3.19 -2.59
C TYR A 36 -0.82 4.01 -1.78
N TRP A 37 -1.36 4.99 -1.07
CA TRP A 37 -0.64 5.73 -0.05
C TRP A 37 -1.07 5.21 1.30
N ILE A 38 -0.17 4.51 1.96
CA ILE A 38 -0.43 3.77 3.20
C ILE A 38 0.22 4.49 4.36
N TYR A 39 -0.58 4.74 5.39
CA TYR A 39 -0.13 5.36 6.62
C TYR A 39 -0.02 4.31 7.72
N SER A 40 1.09 4.33 8.46
CA SER A 40 1.28 3.54 9.67
C SER A 40 1.70 4.42 10.84
N HIS A 41 1.30 4.04 12.06
CA HIS A 41 1.76 4.73 13.27
C HIS A 41 3.29 4.70 13.39
N HIS A 42 3.94 3.60 12.99
CA HIS A 42 5.40 3.49 12.84
C HIS A 42 5.80 2.18 12.13
N ILE A 43 6.98 2.17 11.53
CA ILE A 43 7.56 0.99 10.86
C ILE A 43 9.00 0.73 11.36
N TYR A 44 9.15 0.34 12.63
CA TYR A 44 10.47 0.09 13.24
C TYR A 44 10.96 -1.35 13.15
N SER A 45 10.06 -2.30 12.94
CA SER A 45 10.41 -3.72 12.86
C SER A 45 11.16 -4.02 11.57
N LYS A 46 12.44 -4.41 11.68
CA LYS A 46 13.27 -4.82 10.53
C LYS A 46 12.62 -5.98 9.74
N PRO A 47 12.06 -7.03 10.37
CA PRO A 47 11.32 -8.06 9.64
C PRO A 47 10.17 -7.50 8.78
N LYS A 48 9.37 -6.57 9.31
CA LYS A 48 8.29 -5.95 8.53
C LYS A 48 8.80 -5.15 7.33
N ARG A 49 9.88 -4.40 7.51
CA ARG A 49 10.48 -3.62 6.42
C ARG A 49 11.00 -4.52 5.30
N GLN A 50 11.66 -5.62 5.69
CA GLN A 50 12.13 -6.62 4.74
C GLN A 50 10.96 -7.28 4.00
N GLU A 51 9.89 -7.65 4.71
CA GLU A 51 8.70 -8.25 4.10
C GLU A 51 8.00 -7.32 3.11
N VAL A 52 7.85 -6.03 3.48
CA VAL A 52 7.31 -4.98 2.61
C VAL A 52 8.04 -4.91 1.27
N VAL A 53 9.38 -4.94 1.31
CA VAL A 53 10.24 -4.92 0.11
C VAL A 53 10.21 -6.25 -0.63
N HIS A 54 10.30 -7.37 0.08
CA HIS A 54 10.34 -8.70 -0.50
C HIS A 54 9.06 -8.99 -1.30
N LEU A 55 7.89 -8.85 -0.68
CA LEU A 55 6.61 -9.14 -1.31
C LEU A 55 6.32 -8.19 -2.48
N ALA A 56 6.78 -6.94 -2.41
CA ALA A 56 6.63 -6.01 -3.52
C ALA A 56 7.43 -6.46 -4.74
N ASN A 57 8.65 -6.98 -4.55
CA ASN A 57 9.46 -7.50 -5.66
C ASN A 57 8.85 -8.75 -6.29
N GLU A 58 8.25 -9.65 -5.48
CA GLU A 58 7.57 -10.86 -5.99
C GLU A 58 6.35 -10.53 -6.87
N LEU A 59 5.66 -9.42 -6.59
CA LEU A 59 4.42 -9.01 -7.25
C LEU A 59 4.61 -7.91 -8.34
N ASP A 60 5.86 -7.61 -8.71
CA ASP A 60 6.24 -6.49 -9.60
C ASP A 60 5.65 -5.13 -9.19
N ILE A 61 5.67 -4.85 -7.88
CA ILE A 61 5.20 -3.59 -7.31
C ILE A 61 6.37 -2.61 -7.16
N THR A 62 6.14 -1.39 -7.63
CA THR A 62 7.06 -0.26 -7.51
C THR A 62 6.66 0.64 -6.34
N GLY A 63 7.55 1.52 -5.90
CA GLY A 63 7.24 2.48 -4.84
C GLY A 63 8.35 2.66 -3.80
N PHE A 64 7.97 2.98 -2.57
CA PHE A 64 8.92 3.15 -1.48
C PHE A 64 8.29 2.85 -0.11
N CYS A 65 9.15 2.49 0.84
CA CYS A 65 8.82 2.39 2.25
C CYS A 65 9.66 3.40 3.02
N MET A 66 9.02 4.39 3.63
CA MET A 66 9.65 5.35 4.52
C MET A 66 9.41 4.92 5.97
N PRO A 67 10.40 4.26 6.61
CA PRO A 67 10.28 3.89 8.01
C PRO A 67 10.38 5.13 8.90
N GLY A 68 9.80 5.07 10.09
CA GLY A 68 9.78 6.20 11.01
C GLY A 68 8.50 6.26 11.82
N LYS A 69 8.25 7.43 12.40
CA LYS A 69 7.00 7.81 13.08
C LYS A 69 6.55 9.20 12.59
N PRO A 70 5.52 9.27 11.72
CA PRO A 70 4.79 8.14 11.14
C PRO A 70 5.63 7.36 10.12
N GLY A 71 5.18 6.14 9.81
CA GLY A 71 5.71 5.40 8.67
C GLY A 71 4.79 5.55 7.47
N ILE A 72 5.36 5.78 6.29
CA ILE A 72 4.62 5.97 5.05
C ILE A 72 5.08 4.93 4.05
N ILE A 73 4.14 4.28 3.38
CA ILE A 73 4.44 3.36 2.29
C ILE A 73 3.66 3.83 1.07
N CYS A 74 4.33 3.91 -0.07
CA CYS A 74 3.71 4.12 -1.36
C CYS A 74 3.94 2.87 -2.20
N ILE A 75 2.88 2.32 -2.78
CA ILE A 75 2.97 1.22 -3.73
C ILE A 75 2.23 1.57 -5.02
N GLU A 76 2.78 1.13 -6.14
CA GLU A 76 2.25 1.29 -7.49
C GLU A 76 2.34 -0.03 -8.24
N GLY A 77 1.29 -0.40 -8.97
CA GLY A 77 1.25 -1.67 -9.70
C GLY A 77 -0.14 -1.96 -10.25
N SER A 78 -0.33 -3.17 -10.76
CA SER A 78 -1.67 -3.63 -11.14
C SER A 78 -2.59 -3.69 -9.91
N SER A 79 -3.88 -3.45 -10.11
CA SER A 79 -4.88 -3.47 -9.04
C SER A 79 -4.88 -4.79 -8.27
N ASP A 80 -4.70 -5.91 -8.98
CA ASP A 80 -4.67 -7.24 -8.37
C ASP A 80 -3.42 -7.44 -7.51
N SER A 81 -2.22 -7.13 -8.03
CA SER A 81 -0.97 -7.20 -7.28
C SER A 81 -1.00 -6.31 -6.04
N CYS A 82 -1.41 -5.04 -6.19
CA CYS A 82 -1.49 -4.10 -5.07
C CYS A 82 -2.51 -4.56 -4.01
N THR A 83 -3.63 -5.14 -4.43
CA THR A 83 -4.63 -5.70 -3.51
C THR A 83 -4.06 -6.88 -2.74
N GLU A 84 -3.44 -7.84 -3.43
CA GLU A 84 -2.81 -9.02 -2.82
C GLU A 84 -1.73 -8.62 -1.81
N TRP A 85 -0.82 -7.73 -2.24
CA TRP A 85 0.22 -7.18 -1.38
C TRP A 85 -0.39 -6.54 -0.12
N TRP A 86 -1.43 -5.73 -0.28
CA TRP A 86 -2.08 -5.05 0.83
C TRP A 86 -2.74 -6.03 1.81
N GLN A 87 -3.38 -7.10 1.33
CA GLN A 87 -3.99 -8.11 2.20
C GLN A 87 -2.95 -8.79 3.10
N THR A 88 -1.80 -9.15 2.52
CA THR A 88 -0.72 -9.80 3.28
C THR A 88 -0.10 -8.84 4.28
N ILE A 89 0.29 -7.64 3.83
CA ILE A 89 0.98 -6.69 4.69
C ILE A 89 0.10 -6.20 5.83
N LYS A 90 -1.17 -5.87 5.58
CA LYS A 90 -2.07 -5.40 6.66
C LYS A 90 -2.34 -6.46 7.73
N SER A 91 -2.17 -7.76 7.40
CA SER A 91 -2.38 -8.87 8.32
C SER A 91 -1.26 -9.04 9.36
N MET A 92 -0.10 -8.42 9.14
CA MET A 92 0.99 -8.43 10.11
C MET A 92 0.60 -7.66 11.38
N ASN A 93 1.34 -7.85 12.48
CA ASN A 93 1.04 -7.19 13.75
C ASN A 93 1.40 -5.70 13.71
N TRP A 94 0.47 -4.81 13.34
CA TRP A 94 0.64 -3.35 13.37
C TRP A 94 -0.05 -2.71 14.56
N LYS A 95 0.54 -1.64 15.13
CA LYS A 95 -0.21 -0.77 16.06
C LYS A 95 -1.37 -0.08 15.35
N GLN A 96 -1.13 0.38 14.13
CA GLN A 96 -2.14 0.93 13.21
C GLN A 96 -1.53 0.98 11.80
N ILE A 97 -2.28 0.53 10.80
CA ILE A 97 -1.95 0.68 9.38
C ILE A 97 -3.24 0.80 8.57
N PHE A 98 -3.30 1.70 7.60
CA PHE A 98 -4.44 1.86 6.71
C PHE A 98 -4.04 2.57 5.41
N ILE A 99 -4.83 2.35 4.36
CA ILE A 99 -4.71 3.12 3.13
C ILE A 99 -5.33 4.50 3.37
N LYS A 100 -4.54 5.55 3.17
CA LYS A 100 -4.95 6.96 3.31
C LYS A 100 -5.51 7.51 2.01
N VAL A 101 -4.87 7.20 0.88
CA VAL A 101 -5.27 7.65 -0.47
C VAL A 101 -5.12 6.48 -1.44
N ILE A 102 -6.08 6.36 -2.37
CA ILE A 102 -6.03 5.45 -3.51
C ILE A 102 -6.13 6.29 -4.77
N GLU A 103 -5.15 6.15 -5.65
CA GLU A 103 -5.18 6.73 -6.99
C GLU A 103 -5.32 5.60 -8.01
N ARG A 104 -6.07 5.84 -9.07
CA ARG A 104 -6.33 4.87 -10.13
C ARG A 104 -5.96 5.49 -11.47
N ASP A 105 -5.34 4.69 -12.34
CA ASP A 105 -4.99 5.12 -13.68
C ASP A 105 -6.24 5.20 -14.57
N GLY A 106 -6.81 6.41 -14.69
CA GLY A 106 -7.97 6.65 -15.55
C GLY A 106 -7.67 6.58 -17.05
N GLN A 107 -6.39 6.61 -17.45
CA GLN A 107 -5.96 6.67 -18.86
C GLN A 107 -5.44 5.31 -19.39
N LYS A 108 -5.37 4.28 -18.53
CA LYS A 108 -4.92 2.91 -18.85
C LYS A 108 -3.53 2.86 -19.50
N ASN A 109 -2.66 3.78 -19.14
CA ASN A 109 -1.33 3.90 -19.72
C ASN A 109 -0.30 3.61 -18.63
N GLY A 110 -0.34 2.37 -18.10
CA GLY A 110 0.28 1.95 -16.83
C GLY A 110 1.75 2.32 -16.65
N ASN A 111 2.54 2.36 -17.74
CA ASN A 111 3.94 2.80 -17.69
C ASN A 111 4.11 4.29 -17.36
N SER A 112 3.17 5.15 -17.78
CA SER A 112 3.17 6.57 -17.43
C SER A 112 2.64 6.85 -16.02
N PHE A 113 1.89 5.89 -15.46
CA PHE A 113 1.32 5.98 -14.13
C PHE A 113 2.35 5.67 -13.03
N ARG A 114 3.24 4.70 -13.25
CA ARG A 114 4.35 4.40 -12.31
C ARG A 114 5.31 5.58 -12.26
N LYS A 115 5.48 6.17 -11.07
CA LYS A 115 6.43 7.27 -10.84
C LYS A 115 7.69 6.79 -10.14
N PHE A 116 7.65 5.62 -9.50
CA PHE A 116 8.78 5.05 -8.78
C PHE A 116 9.37 3.84 -9.49
N GLY A 117 10.64 3.55 -9.19
CA GLY A 117 11.29 2.30 -9.55
C GLY A 117 10.91 1.16 -8.59
N LYS A 118 11.73 0.11 -8.56
CA LYS A 118 11.57 -1.02 -7.62
C LYS A 118 11.34 -0.52 -6.19
N LEU A 119 10.46 -1.21 -5.46
CA LEU A 119 10.15 -0.81 -4.11
C LEU A 119 11.39 -0.88 -3.20
N GLN A 120 11.74 0.25 -2.58
CA GLN A 120 12.93 0.39 -1.74
C GLN A 120 12.64 1.11 -0.42
N GLU A 121 13.44 0.78 0.61
CA GLU A 121 13.44 1.53 1.87
C GLU A 121 14.12 2.88 1.65
N THR A 122 13.42 3.99 1.90
CA THR A 122 13.93 5.35 1.73
C THR A 122 13.94 6.07 3.08
N VAL A 123 15.12 6.54 3.50
CA VAL A 123 15.33 7.15 4.81
C VAL A 123 15.79 8.60 4.67
N PHE A 124 14.94 9.54 5.11
CA PHE A 124 15.21 10.97 5.25
C PHE A 124 15.66 11.28 6.68
N GLN A 125 16.96 11.24 6.92
CA GLN A 125 17.53 11.42 8.25
C GLN A 125 17.52 12.89 8.66
N ASN A 126 16.86 13.18 9.77
CA ASN A 126 16.94 14.50 10.38
C ASN A 126 18.36 14.73 10.96
N ARG A 127 19.01 15.82 10.55
CA ARG A 127 20.34 16.22 11.07
C ARG A 127 20.28 16.90 12.45
N GLY A 128 19.07 17.12 13.00
CA GLY A 128 18.83 17.78 14.28
C GLY A 128 18.68 16.84 15.48
N PRO A 129 18.50 17.39 16.70
CA PRO A 129 18.47 16.63 17.96
C PRO A 129 17.25 15.69 18.12
N LYS A 130 16.26 15.75 17.22
CA LYS A 130 15.06 14.89 17.21
C LYS A 130 15.28 13.68 16.30
N PHE A 131 16.14 12.75 16.74
CA PHE A 131 16.52 11.52 16.02
C PHE A 131 15.37 10.54 15.67
N ASN A 132 14.16 10.75 16.20
CA ASN A 132 13.03 9.82 16.06
C ASN A 132 11.99 10.24 15.02
N HIS A 133 12.19 11.36 14.33
CA HIS A 133 11.29 11.83 13.27
C HIS A 133 12.04 12.02 11.96
N MET A 134 11.42 11.58 10.88
CA MET A 134 11.93 11.76 9.52
C MET A 134 11.87 13.23 9.13
N ASP A 135 12.81 13.67 8.29
CA ASP A 135 12.78 15.03 7.76
C ASP A 135 11.65 15.16 6.71
N MET A 136 10.59 15.87 7.10
CA MET A 136 9.42 16.08 6.25
C MET A 136 9.70 16.99 5.05
N GLY A 137 10.70 17.87 5.15
CA GLY A 137 11.14 18.74 4.06
C GLY A 137 11.91 17.96 3.00
N GLU A 138 12.83 17.07 3.42
CA GLU A 138 13.47 16.13 2.49
C GLU A 138 12.46 15.18 1.86
N PHE A 139 11.47 14.70 2.63
CA PHE A 139 10.41 13.87 2.09
C PHE A 139 9.57 14.61 1.03
N LEU A 140 9.20 15.87 1.28
CA LEU A 140 8.49 16.69 0.30
C LEU A 140 9.32 16.85 -0.99
N LYS A 141 10.60 17.22 -0.88
CA LYS A 141 11.51 17.33 -2.04
C LYS A 141 11.61 16.03 -2.83
N TYR A 142 11.59 14.89 -2.14
CA TYR A 142 11.56 13.58 -2.77
C TYR A 142 10.26 13.34 -3.56
N LEU A 143 9.09 13.71 -3.00
CA LEU A 143 7.82 13.59 -3.72
C LEU A 143 7.73 14.52 -4.93
N GLU A 144 8.20 15.77 -4.80
CA GLU A 144 8.24 16.75 -5.88
C GLU A 144 9.12 16.26 -7.04
N LYS A 145 10.28 15.66 -6.73
CA LYS A 145 11.17 15.05 -7.74
C LYS A 145 10.49 13.95 -8.55
N HIS A 146 9.50 13.26 -7.98
CA HIS A 146 8.72 12.21 -8.65
C HIS A 146 7.36 12.70 -9.15
N GLU A 147 7.15 14.03 -9.21
CA GLU A 147 5.92 14.67 -9.69
C GLU A 147 4.64 14.30 -8.90
N VAL A 148 4.81 13.86 -7.64
CA VAL A 148 3.70 13.44 -6.75
C VAL A 148 3.63 14.29 -5.48
N GLY A 149 4.17 15.51 -5.52
CA GLY A 149 4.18 16.44 -4.37
C GLY A 149 2.78 16.82 -3.86
N TYR A 150 1.77 16.80 -4.72
CA TYR A 150 0.38 17.14 -4.38
C TYR A 150 -0.18 16.28 -3.23
N VAL A 151 0.24 15.01 -3.14
CA VAL A 151 -0.27 14.06 -2.14
C VAL A 151 0.18 14.40 -0.72
N PHE A 152 1.19 15.26 -0.56
CA PHE A 152 1.68 15.66 0.76
C PHE A 152 0.56 16.28 1.61
N LYS A 153 -0.28 17.11 0.98
CA LYS A 153 -1.45 17.71 1.63
C LYS A 153 -2.48 16.66 2.03
N ASP A 154 -2.73 15.65 1.19
CA ASP A 154 -3.69 14.58 1.48
C ASP A 154 -3.21 13.63 2.60
N LEU A 155 -1.90 13.39 2.67
CA LEU A 155 -1.28 12.55 3.69
C LEU A 155 -1.33 13.18 5.08
N PHE A 156 -0.99 14.48 5.19
CA PHE A 156 -0.76 15.14 6.48
C PHE A 156 -1.81 16.20 6.84
N GLY A 157 -2.67 16.61 5.90
CA GLY A 157 -3.67 17.66 6.11
C GLY A 157 -3.07 19.05 6.33
N VAL A 158 -1.78 19.24 6.01
CA VAL A 158 -1.06 20.51 6.13
C VAL A 158 -0.49 20.91 4.79
N GLU A 159 -0.49 22.20 4.50
CA GLU A 159 0.18 22.71 3.31
C GLU A 159 1.70 22.64 3.51
N PRO A 160 2.46 22.25 2.48
CA PRO A 160 3.91 22.26 2.56
C PRO A 160 4.38 23.69 2.84
N LYS A 161 5.24 23.86 3.86
CA LYS A 161 5.92 25.13 4.07
C LYS A 161 6.87 25.33 2.90
N SER A 162 6.57 26.27 2.02
CA SER A 162 7.54 26.79 1.06
C SER A 162 8.68 27.42 1.86
N GLU A 163 9.81 26.72 1.97
CA GLU A 163 11.06 27.38 2.36
C GLU A 163 11.44 28.30 1.20
N GLU A 164 10.93 29.53 1.22
CA GLU A 164 11.46 30.63 0.41
C GLU A 164 12.94 30.78 0.76
N LYS A 165 13.76 30.68 -0.27
CA LYS A 165 15.22 30.72 -0.20
C LYS A 165 15.72 32.15 -0.39
#